data_AF-A0A843X090-F1
#
_entry.id   AF-A0A843X090-F1
#
_cell.length_a   1.000
_cell.length_b   1.000
_cell.length_c   1.000
_cell.angle_alpha   90.00
_cell.angle_beta   90.00
_cell.angle_gamma   90.00
#
_symmetry.space_group_name_H-M   'P 1'
#
loop_
_entity.id
_entity.type
_entity.pdbx_description
1 polymer ?
#
loop_
_entity_poly.entity_id
_entity_poly.type
_entity_poly.pdbx_seq_one_letter_code
_entity_poly.pdbx_strand_id
1 'polypeptide(L)'
;MSASGRKLIYFGEGANMSEGEAEETLGRHRCDGKRTGLVITMNEPISSFLLSAAKDPHLPHDLRELASDLTLQSSINYRSLRAIWFNSPPSTRPPLRLLFSGSGFIFESPKPQEKSEELKERLRKLSEMAERKAYQELVRDITPKEPAEPFSSYKDQLGFGLHVLLVMFTGYLVGFAAFRALFNHSSIMNAAGGILGLVCGMLLETVLFILRTSNREVVSSRTAAKLKKNQ
;
A
#
# COMPACT_ATOMS: atom_id res chain seq x y z
N MET A 1 -58.53 -27.97 13.79
CA MET A 1 -58.07 -28.75 12.62
C MET A 1 -56.55 -28.63 12.53
N SER A 2 -55.87 -29.79 12.44
CA SER A 2 -54.47 -30.07 12.06
C SER A 2 -53.31 -29.26 12.69
N ALA A 3 -52.46 -29.83 13.56
CA ALA A 3 -51.37 -30.82 13.31
C ALA A 3 -50.18 -30.17 12.58
N SER A 4 -48.94 -30.11 13.07
CA SER A 4 -47.93 -31.18 13.37
C SER A 4 -46.57 -30.48 13.12
N GLY A 5 -45.43 -30.69 13.76
CA GLY A 5 -44.97 -31.60 14.80
C GLY A 5 -43.59 -31.11 15.27
N ARG A 6 -43.32 -31.28 16.57
CA ARG A 6 -42.03 -30.97 17.21
C ARG A 6 -41.06 -32.12 16.98
N LYS A 7 -39.80 -31.83 16.69
CA LYS A 7 -38.71 -32.81 16.69
C LYS A 7 -37.84 -32.58 17.92
N LEU A 8 -38.03 -33.45 18.92
CA LEU A 8 -37.11 -33.71 20.02
C LEU A 8 -36.11 -34.76 19.56
N ILE A 9 -34.81 -34.57 19.78
CA ILE A 9 -33.86 -35.69 19.92
C ILE A 9 -32.96 -35.41 21.12
N TYR A 10 -32.81 -36.46 21.92
CA TYR A 10 -32.28 -36.57 23.26
C TYR A 10 -30.76 -36.40 23.33
N PHE A 11 -30.28 -35.80 24.42
CA PHE A 11 -28.89 -35.84 24.86
C PHE A 11 -28.69 -37.15 25.64
N GLY A 12 -27.94 -38.08 25.05
CA GLY A 12 -27.58 -39.37 25.63
C GLY A 12 -26.22 -39.33 26.33
N GLU A 13 -26.19 -39.99 27.47
CA GLU A 13 -25.16 -40.09 28.50
C GLU A 13 -23.97 -40.99 28.09
N GLY A 14 -22.79 -40.66 28.65
CA GLY A 14 -21.73 -41.60 29.05
C GLY A 14 -21.13 -42.58 28.03
N ALA A 15 -19.90 -42.31 27.59
CA ALA A 15 -19.00 -43.36 27.11
C ALA A 15 -17.61 -43.16 27.71
N ASN A 16 -17.21 -44.18 28.48
CA ASN A 16 -15.92 -44.35 29.13
C ASN A 16 -14.74 -44.19 28.16
N MET A 17 -13.76 -43.42 28.60
CA MET A 17 -12.44 -43.31 27.99
C MET A 17 -11.59 -44.48 28.50
N SER A 18 -11.54 -45.57 27.72
CA SER A 18 -10.66 -46.70 27.97
C SER A 18 -9.39 -46.54 27.14
N GLU A 19 -8.27 -46.64 27.85
CA GLU A 19 -6.89 -46.56 27.41
C GLU A 19 -6.61 -47.39 26.16
N GLY A 20 -6.10 -46.75 25.11
CA GLY A 20 -5.73 -47.46 23.88
C GLY A 20 -5.21 -46.61 22.74
N GLU A 21 -4.65 -45.41 22.97
CA GLU A 21 -4.05 -44.58 21.90
C GLU A 21 -2.87 -43.74 22.42
N ALA A 22 -1.83 -44.39 22.95
CA ALA A 22 -0.61 -43.69 23.39
C ALA A 22 0.66 -44.03 22.58
N GLU A 23 0.57 -44.79 21.48
CA GLU A 23 1.75 -45.20 20.70
C GLU A 23 1.54 -45.14 19.17
N GLU A 24 0.95 -44.07 18.64
CA GLU A 24 0.96 -43.85 17.19
C GLU A 24 1.02 -42.36 16.81
N THR A 25 2.01 -41.62 17.33
CA THR A 25 2.28 -40.24 16.87
C THR A 25 3.75 -39.96 16.57
N LEU A 26 4.51 -40.97 16.15
CA LEU A 26 5.88 -40.76 15.70
C LEU A 26 6.25 -41.66 14.52
N GLY A 27 5.79 -41.31 13.32
CA GLY A 27 6.40 -41.88 12.11
C GLY A 27 5.47 -42.08 10.92
N ARG A 28 4.90 -41.00 10.36
CA ARG A 28 4.60 -40.98 8.93
C ARG A 28 4.34 -39.57 8.39
N HIS A 29 5.39 -38.76 8.32
CA HIS A 29 5.35 -37.61 7.40
C HIS A 29 5.68 -38.09 5.99
N ARG A 30 4.76 -38.85 5.39
CA ARG A 30 4.75 -39.08 3.95
C ARG A 30 4.58 -37.70 3.31
N CYS A 31 5.60 -37.24 2.59
CA CYS A 31 5.57 -35.94 1.92
C CYS A 31 4.55 -36.00 0.78
N ASP A 32 3.32 -35.57 1.07
CA ASP A 32 2.29 -35.32 0.07
C ASP A 32 2.75 -34.19 -0.86
N GLY A 33 2.58 -34.40 -2.16
CA GLY A 33 3.17 -33.66 -3.27
C GLY A 33 2.59 -32.27 -3.51
N LYS A 34 2.44 -31.47 -2.45
CA LYS A 34 2.09 -30.05 -2.54
C LYS A 34 3.32 -29.26 -2.12
N ARG A 35 3.85 -28.41 -3.03
CA ARG A 35 5.02 -27.54 -2.77
C ARG A 35 4.66 -26.43 -1.78
N THR A 36 4.30 -26.80 -0.55
CA THR A 36 3.96 -25.85 0.50
C THR A 36 5.24 -25.55 1.29
N GLY A 37 5.90 -24.46 0.93
CA GLY A 37 7.08 -24.00 1.67
C GLY A 37 8.05 -23.21 0.82
N LEU A 38 9.07 -22.65 1.49
CA LEU A 38 10.15 -21.92 0.85
C LEU A 38 10.97 -22.87 -0.03
N VAL A 39 11.01 -22.59 -1.33
CA VAL A 39 11.82 -23.34 -2.29
C VAL A 39 13.11 -22.55 -2.56
N ILE A 40 14.24 -23.26 -2.57
CA ILE A 40 15.58 -22.70 -2.72
C ILE A 40 16.23 -23.33 -3.96
N THR A 41 16.91 -22.53 -4.76
CA THR A 41 17.71 -23.04 -5.89
C THR A 41 18.93 -23.80 -5.38
N MET A 42 19.27 -24.90 -6.05
CA MET A 42 20.49 -25.64 -5.75
C MET A 42 21.72 -24.75 -6.01
N ASN A 43 22.66 -24.75 -5.07
CA ASN A 43 23.96 -24.10 -5.22
C ASN A 43 25.07 -25.10 -4.84
N GLU A 44 26.30 -24.84 -5.26
CA GLU A 44 27.49 -25.67 -4.98
C GLU A 44 27.70 -26.01 -3.48
N PRO A 45 27.59 -25.07 -2.51
CA PRO A 45 27.71 -25.39 -1.09
C PRO A 45 26.57 -26.28 -0.58
N ILE A 46 25.37 -26.17 -1.16
CA ILE A 46 24.23 -27.02 -0.81
C ILE A 46 24.44 -28.42 -1.37
N SER A 47 24.87 -28.54 -2.63
CA SER A 47 25.14 -29.82 -3.28
C SER A 47 26.25 -30.59 -2.59
N SER A 48 27.37 -29.94 -2.27
CA SER A 48 28.48 -30.56 -1.53
C SER A 48 28.06 -31.01 -0.11
N PHE A 49 27.25 -30.21 0.58
CA PHE A 49 26.68 -30.59 1.87
C PHE A 49 25.76 -31.81 1.77
N LEU A 50 24.85 -31.85 0.79
CA LEU A 50 23.94 -32.99 0.59
C LEU A 50 24.69 -34.27 0.20
N LEU A 51 25.71 -34.17 -0.66
CA LEU A 51 26.57 -35.30 -1.01
C LEU A 51 27.34 -35.85 0.19
N SER A 52 27.79 -34.99 1.11
CA SER A 52 28.42 -35.40 2.36
C SER A 52 27.39 -36.03 3.30
N ALA A 53 26.20 -35.44 3.43
CA ALA A 53 25.13 -35.93 4.29
C ALA A 53 24.59 -37.31 3.84
N ALA A 54 24.53 -37.57 2.53
CA ALA A 54 24.14 -38.86 1.98
C ALA A 54 25.09 -40.01 2.39
N LYS A 55 26.36 -39.70 2.66
CA LYS A 55 27.39 -40.67 3.06
C LYS A 55 27.62 -40.73 4.57
N ASP A 56 26.98 -39.88 5.35
CA ASP A 56 27.20 -39.77 6.79
C ASP A 56 26.54 -40.95 7.53
N PRO A 57 27.30 -41.81 8.25
CA PRO A 57 26.74 -42.92 9.01
C PRO A 57 25.93 -42.47 10.24
N HIS A 58 26.15 -41.25 10.74
CA HIS A 58 25.46 -40.73 11.93
C HIS A 58 24.07 -40.17 11.63
N LEU A 59 23.73 -40.00 10.35
CA LEU A 59 22.43 -39.50 9.93
C LEU A 59 21.43 -40.67 9.78
N PRO A 60 20.17 -40.52 10.24
CA PRO A 60 19.11 -41.50 10.03
C PRO A 60 18.97 -41.91 8.55
N HIS A 61 18.66 -43.19 8.30
CA HIS A 61 18.61 -43.73 6.94
C HIS A 61 17.66 -42.97 6.01
N ASP A 62 16.46 -42.64 6.49
CA ASP A 62 15.45 -41.86 5.77
C ASP A 62 15.98 -40.50 5.29
N LEU A 63 16.81 -39.83 6.10
CA LEU A 63 17.38 -38.52 5.76
C LEU A 63 18.56 -38.63 4.78
N ARG A 64 19.28 -39.77 4.76
CA ARG A 64 20.35 -40.04 3.78
C ARG A 64 19.79 -40.34 2.40
N GLU A 65 18.71 -41.11 2.35
CA GLU A 65 17.95 -41.35 1.12
C GLU A 65 17.39 -40.02 0.60
N LEU A 66 16.76 -39.23 1.47
CA LEU A 66 16.26 -37.90 1.13
C LEU A 66 17.38 -36.98 0.62
N ALA A 67 18.57 -36.99 1.24
CA ALA A 67 19.71 -36.20 0.76
C ALA A 67 20.18 -36.63 -0.64
N SER A 68 20.16 -37.93 -0.92
CA SER A 68 20.51 -38.48 -2.24
C SER A 68 19.50 -38.04 -3.31
N ASP A 69 18.21 -38.12 -3.00
CA ASP A 69 17.13 -37.69 -3.89
C ASP A 69 17.17 -36.18 -4.16
N LEU A 70 17.42 -35.36 -3.13
CA LEU A 70 17.53 -33.91 -3.26
C LEU A 70 18.72 -33.48 -4.12
N THR A 71 19.80 -34.26 -4.13
CA THR A 71 21.01 -33.95 -4.92
C THR A 71 20.73 -33.99 -6.43
N LEU A 72 19.75 -34.79 -6.85
CA LEU A 72 19.32 -34.89 -8.26
C LEU A 72 18.44 -33.72 -8.71
N GLN A 73 17.95 -32.89 -7.78
CA GLN A 73 16.99 -31.82 -8.06
C GLN A 73 17.68 -30.45 -8.19
N SER A 74 17.22 -29.61 -9.12
CA SER A 74 17.72 -28.22 -9.28
C SER A 74 17.10 -27.22 -8.31
N SER A 75 15.98 -27.58 -7.68
CA SER A 75 15.27 -26.76 -6.69
C SER A 75 14.81 -27.65 -5.54
N ILE A 76 15.04 -27.22 -4.30
CA ILE A 76 14.78 -28.02 -3.09
C ILE A 76 13.90 -27.27 -2.10
N ASN A 77 13.11 -28.00 -1.32
CA ASN A 77 12.32 -27.42 -0.23
C ASN A 77 13.22 -27.15 0.99
N TYR A 78 13.18 -25.93 1.52
CA TYR A 78 13.94 -25.53 2.70
C TYR A 78 13.67 -26.43 3.91
N ARG A 79 12.44 -26.95 4.07
CA ARG A 79 12.08 -27.81 5.21
C ARG A 79 12.91 -29.10 5.22
N SER A 80 13.09 -29.70 4.05
CA SER A 80 13.87 -30.94 3.90
C SER A 80 15.36 -30.70 4.12
N LEU A 81 15.90 -29.61 3.56
CA LEU A 81 17.30 -29.21 3.79
C LEU A 81 17.56 -28.91 5.28
N ARG A 82 16.65 -28.20 5.94
CA ARG A 82 16.73 -27.87 7.36
C ARG A 82 16.73 -29.12 8.23
N ALA A 83 15.92 -30.13 7.89
CA ALA A 83 15.88 -31.39 8.62
C ALA A 83 17.24 -32.12 8.56
N ILE A 84 17.86 -32.18 7.38
CA ILE A 84 19.19 -32.77 7.20
C ILE A 84 20.25 -31.97 7.98
N TRP A 85 20.24 -30.63 7.86
CA TRP A 85 21.19 -29.75 8.55
C TRP A 85 21.10 -29.84 10.08
N PHE A 86 19.89 -29.92 10.64
CA PHE A 86 19.69 -30.02 12.08
C PHE A 86 20.17 -31.36 12.66
N ASN A 87 20.02 -32.45 11.89
CA ASN A 87 20.44 -33.79 12.30
C ASN A 87 21.91 -34.09 11.95
N SER A 88 22.59 -33.19 11.21
CA SER A 88 24.03 -33.33 10.95
C SER A 88 24.86 -32.97 12.18
N PRO A 89 25.97 -33.68 12.46
CA PRO A 89 26.86 -33.36 13.58
C PRO A 89 27.36 -31.92 13.56
N PRO A 90 27.53 -31.25 14.71
CA PRO A 90 27.98 -29.86 14.77
C PRO A 90 29.38 -29.66 14.16
N SER A 91 30.21 -30.71 14.14
CA SER A 91 31.56 -30.71 13.59
C SER A 91 31.61 -30.67 12.05
N THR A 92 30.60 -31.23 11.38
CA THR A 92 30.51 -31.31 9.90
C THR A 92 29.49 -30.33 9.32
N ARG A 93 28.83 -29.55 10.19
CA ARG A 93 27.76 -28.64 9.86
C ARG A 93 28.30 -27.34 9.24
N PRO A 94 27.97 -27.01 7.98
CA PRO A 94 28.38 -25.74 7.39
C PRO A 94 27.61 -24.57 8.00
N PRO A 95 28.22 -23.38 8.13
CA PRO A 95 27.52 -22.19 8.60
C PRO A 95 26.42 -21.79 7.60
N LEU A 96 25.21 -21.53 8.09
CA LEU A 96 24.03 -21.24 7.25
C LEU A 96 24.26 -20.09 6.25
N ARG A 97 25.02 -19.08 6.66
CA ARG A 97 25.37 -17.93 5.81
C ARG A 97 26.15 -18.37 4.56
N LEU A 98 27.06 -19.33 4.71
CA LEU A 98 27.86 -19.87 3.62
C LEU A 98 27.06 -20.87 2.79
N LEU A 99 26.21 -21.66 3.45
CA LEU A 99 25.33 -22.63 2.79
C LEU A 99 24.33 -21.93 1.85
N PHE A 100 23.74 -20.81 2.26
CA PHE A 100 22.80 -20.03 1.45
C PHE A 100 23.46 -18.88 0.67
N SER A 101 24.79 -18.76 0.70
CA SER A 101 25.48 -17.73 -0.07
C SER A 101 25.27 -18.01 -1.56
N GLY A 102 24.63 -17.08 -2.28
CA GLY A 102 24.35 -17.24 -3.71
C GLY A 102 23.14 -18.13 -4.05
N SER A 103 22.38 -18.62 -3.06
CA SER A 103 21.12 -19.34 -3.33
C SER A 103 19.97 -18.37 -3.59
N GLY A 104 19.22 -18.59 -4.67
CA GLY A 104 17.98 -17.87 -4.97
C GLY A 104 16.78 -18.49 -4.23
N PHE A 105 15.93 -17.64 -3.68
CA PHE A 105 14.64 -18.05 -3.12
C PHE A 105 13.56 -17.94 -4.19
N ILE A 106 12.88 -19.06 -4.47
CA ILE A 106 11.76 -19.10 -5.40
C ILE A 106 10.50 -18.77 -4.59
N PHE A 107 10.06 -17.52 -4.69
CA PHE A 107 8.78 -17.09 -4.16
C PHE A 107 7.72 -17.28 -5.25
N GLU A 108 6.80 -18.22 -5.04
CA GLU A 108 5.57 -18.25 -5.82
C GLU A 108 4.74 -17.04 -5.41
N SER A 109 4.53 -16.10 -6.33
CA SER A 109 3.63 -14.98 -6.08
C SER A 109 2.27 -15.55 -5.69
N PRO A 110 1.68 -15.11 -4.56
CA PRO A 110 0.37 -15.59 -4.17
C PRO A 110 -0.60 -15.44 -5.33
N LYS A 111 -1.45 -16.45 -5.55
CA LYS A 111 -2.44 -16.43 -6.63
C LYS A 111 -3.17 -15.09 -6.58
N PRO A 112 -3.15 -14.28 -7.65
CA PRO A 112 -3.85 -13.00 -7.68
C PRO A 112 -5.30 -13.23 -7.26
N GLN A 113 -5.74 -12.56 -6.19
CA GLN A 113 -7.12 -12.67 -5.74
C GLN A 113 -8.03 -12.20 -6.87
N GLU A 114 -9.08 -12.98 -7.15
CA GLU A 114 -10.11 -12.58 -8.08
C GLU A 114 -10.77 -11.32 -7.52
N LYS A 115 -10.57 -10.18 -8.21
CA LYS A 115 -11.17 -8.90 -7.82
C LYS A 115 -12.69 -9.06 -7.77
N SER A 116 -13.32 -8.58 -6.70
CA SER A 116 -14.77 -8.54 -6.58
C SER A 116 -15.40 -7.80 -7.77
N GLU A 117 -16.60 -8.23 -8.19
CA GLU A 117 -17.31 -7.63 -9.33
C GLU A 117 -17.50 -6.12 -9.16
N GLU A 118 -17.79 -5.66 -7.94
CA GLU A 118 -17.90 -4.24 -7.62
C GLU A 118 -16.60 -3.44 -7.92
N LEU A 119 -15.43 -4.04 -7.70
CA LEU A 119 -14.15 -3.37 -7.96
C LEU A 119 -13.87 -3.30 -9.47
N LYS A 120 -14.26 -4.33 -10.23
CA LYS A 120 -14.15 -4.33 -11.69
C LYS A 120 -15.06 -3.26 -12.31
N GLU A 121 -16.28 -3.13 -11.81
CA GLU A 121 -17.22 -2.10 -12.26
C GLU A 121 -16.70 -0.68 -11.97
N ARG A 122 -16.12 -0.45 -10.79
CA ARG A 122 -15.48 0.83 -10.45
C ARG A 122 -14.29 1.14 -11.37
N LEU A 123 -13.45 0.15 -11.66
CA LEU A 123 -12.32 0.32 -12.58
C LEU A 123 -12.81 0.62 -14.00
N ARG A 124 -13.86 -0.05 -14.47
CA ARG A 124 -14.49 0.22 -15.77
C ARG A 124 -15.07 1.64 -15.83
N LYS A 125 -15.72 2.09 -14.76
CA LYS A 125 -16.24 3.45 -14.67
C LYS A 125 -15.12 4.49 -14.71
N LEU A 126 -14.01 4.24 -14.02
CA LEU A 126 -12.83 5.12 -14.05
C LEU A 126 -12.17 5.15 -15.44
N SER A 127 -12.06 4.01 -16.13
CA SER A 127 -11.50 3.97 -17.49
C SER A 127 -12.41 4.68 -18.48
N GLU A 128 -13.72 4.48 -18.41
CA GLU A 128 -14.68 5.18 -19.27
C GLU A 128 -14.64 6.70 -19.08
N MET A 129 -14.50 7.18 -17.83
CA MET A 129 -14.32 8.61 -17.57
C MET A 129 -13.00 9.16 -18.14
N ALA A 130 -11.93 8.36 -18.10
CA ALA A 130 -10.64 8.75 -18.68
C ALA A 130 -10.72 8.80 -20.21
N GLU A 131 -11.37 7.83 -20.85
CA GLU A 131 -11.58 7.78 -22.31
C GLU A 131 -12.45 8.95 -22.78
N ARG A 132 -13.56 9.23 -22.09
CA ARG A 132 -14.40 10.40 -22.39
C ARG A 132 -13.61 11.70 -22.29
N LYS A 133 -12.72 11.84 -21.29
CA LYS A 133 -11.86 13.01 -21.14
C LYS A 133 -10.85 13.13 -22.28
N ALA A 134 -10.24 12.02 -22.70
CA ALA A 134 -9.32 12.00 -23.84
C ALA A 134 -10.05 12.36 -25.15
N TYR A 135 -11.25 11.83 -25.36
CA TYR A 135 -12.09 12.20 -26.50
C TYR A 135 -12.45 13.69 -26.47
N GLN A 136 -12.84 14.22 -25.32
CA GLN A 136 -13.11 15.67 -25.16
C GLN A 136 -11.88 16.53 -25.48
N GLU A 137 -10.68 16.07 -25.15
CA GLU A 137 -9.44 16.77 -25.50
C GLU A 137 -9.18 16.77 -27.01
N LEU A 138 -9.45 15.66 -27.71
CA LEU A 138 -9.32 15.57 -29.16
C LEU A 138 -10.31 16.47 -29.92
N VAL A 139 -11.54 16.59 -29.43
CA VAL A 139 -12.59 17.41 -30.08
C VAL A 139 -12.59 18.86 -29.57
N ARG A 140 -11.76 19.19 -28.57
CA ARG A 140 -11.68 20.53 -27.96
C ARG A 140 -11.47 21.65 -28.98
N ASP A 141 -10.73 21.38 -30.05
CA ASP A 141 -10.36 22.40 -31.04
C ASP A 141 -11.41 22.52 -32.16
N ILE A 142 -12.40 21.62 -32.21
CA ILE A 142 -13.45 21.54 -33.25
C ILE A 142 -14.81 21.95 -32.68
N THR A 143 -15.13 21.60 -31.43
CA THR A 143 -16.41 21.95 -30.80
C THR A 143 -16.34 23.35 -30.20
N PRO A 144 -17.30 24.25 -30.52
CA PRO A 144 -17.46 25.51 -29.81
C PRO A 144 -17.58 25.26 -28.31
N LYS A 145 -16.74 25.91 -27.51
CA LYS A 145 -16.68 25.72 -26.06
C LYS A 145 -18.04 26.06 -25.43
N GLU A 146 -18.75 25.05 -24.94
CA GLU A 146 -19.94 25.29 -24.11
C GLU A 146 -19.54 26.08 -22.86
N PRO A 147 -20.36 27.04 -22.40
CA PRO A 147 -20.05 27.85 -21.23
C PRO A 147 -19.90 26.93 -20.02
N ALA A 148 -18.69 26.89 -19.47
CA ALA A 148 -18.32 25.99 -18.38
C ALA A 148 -19.26 26.11 -17.17
N GLU A 149 -20.07 25.07 -16.91
CA GLU A 149 -20.87 24.95 -15.69
C GLU A 149 -20.01 24.52 -14.46
N PRO A 150 -20.56 24.55 -13.24
CA PRO A 150 -20.30 25.49 -12.14
C PRO A 150 -19.11 25.08 -11.24
N PHE A 151 -18.35 24.04 -11.61
CA PHE A 151 -17.30 23.50 -10.74
C PHE A 151 -16.02 24.36 -10.69
N SER A 152 -15.84 25.29 -11.64
CA SER A 152 -14.82 26.34 -11.51
C SER A 152 -15.24 27.38 -10.48
N SER A 153 -16.54 27.75 -10.45
CA SER A 153 -17.06 28.77 -9.53
C SER A 153 -16.89 28.33 -8.07
N TYR A 154 -17.16 27.06 -7.75
CA TYR A 154 -16.96 26.55 -6.38
C TYR A 154 -15.48 26.50 -5.95
N LYS A 155 -14.57 26.09 -6.84
CA LYS A 155 -13.12 26.05 -6.53
C LYS A 155 -12.51 27.45 -6.45
N ASP A 156 -12.94 28.37 -7.31
CA ASP A 156 -12.54 29.77 -7.27
C ASP A 156 -13.14 30.48 -6.04
N GLN A 157 -14.37 30.14 -5.62
CA GLN A 157 -15.01 30.67 -4.42
C GLN A 157 -14.34 30.16 -3.13
N LEU A 158 -13.99 28.87 -3.08
CA LEU A 158 -13.20 28.31 -1.96
C LEU A 158 -11.79 28.91 -1.92
N GLY A 159 -11.15 29.08 -3.08
CA GLY A 159 -9.84 29.70 -3.18
C GLY A 159 -9.85 31.17 -2.77
N PHE A 160 -10.93 31.91 -3.08
CA PHE A 160 -11.09 33.30 -2.68
C PHE A 160 -11.24 33.45 -1.16
N GLY A 161 -12.15 32.69 -0.53
CA GLY A 161 -12.31 32.75 0.93
C GLY A 161 -11.08 32.27 1.70
N LEU A 162 -10.39 31.24 1.20
CA LEU A 162 -9.14 30.75 1.80
C LEU A 162 -8.01 31.78 1.69
N HIS A 163 -7.91 32.49 0.56
CA HIS A 163 -6.92 33.56 0.36
C HIS A 163 -7.12 34.70 1.37
N VAL A 164 -8.37 35.19 1.48
CA VAL A 164 -8.74 36.26 2.43
C VAL A 164 -8.36 35.86 3.86
N LEU A 165 -8.67 34.63 4.28
CA LEU A 165 -8.36 34.13 5.62
C LEU A 165 -6.84 34.05 5.87
N LEU A 166 -6.07 33.65 4.85
CA LEU A 166 -4.61 33.52 4.94
C LEU A 166 -3.93 34.89 5.04
N VAL A 167 -4.38 35.88 4.27
CA VAL A 167 -3.86 37.25 4.31
C VAL A 167 -4.24 37.94 5.63
N MET A 168 -5.46 37.74 6.14
CA MET A 168 -5.87 38.25 7.45
C MET A 168 -5.02 37.67 8.58
N PHE A 169 -4.81 36.35 8.59
CA PHE A 169 -3.98 35.68 9.60
C PHE A 169 -2.53 36.16 9.57
N THR A 170 -1.97 36.28 8.37
CA THR A 170 -0.60 36.76 8.17
C THR A 170 -0.46 38.22 8.60
N GLY A 171 -1.42 39.09 8.25
CA GLY A 171 -1.45 40.49 8.64
C GLY A 171 -1.53 40.68 10.16
N TYR A 172 -2.36 39.88 10.84
CA TYR A 172 -2.43 39.89 12.31
C TYR A 172 -1.10 39.46 12.95
N LEU A 173 -0.50 38.36 12.49
CA LEU A 173 0.78 37.89 13.03
C LEU A 173 1.90 38.90 12.81
N VAL A 174 1.98 39.50 11.62
CA VAL A 174 2.99 40.51 11.29
C VAL A 174 2.78 41.76 12.13
N GLY A 175 1.55 42.26 12.27
CA GLY A 175 1.25 43.41 13.13
C GLY A 175 1.53 43.14 14.61
N PHE A 176 1.14 41.96 15.09
CA PHE A 176 1.42 41.52 16.45
C PHE A 176 2.94 41.40 16.71
N ALA A 177 3.69 40.81 15.77
CA ALA A 177 5.14 40.67 15.87
C ALA A 177 5.86 42.02 15.78
N ALA A 178 5.43 42.92 14.89
CA ALA A 178 6.02 44.25 14.75
C ALA A 178 5.84 45.09 16.03
N PHE A 179 4.64 45.09 16.62
CA PHE A 179 4.39 45.81 17.87
C PHE A 179 5.01 45.10 19.08
N ARG A 180 5.08 43.77 19.08
CA ARG A 180 5.85 43.02 20.07
C ARG A 180 7.32 43.41 20.05
N ALA A 181 7.91 43.52 18.86
CA ALA A 181 9.30 43.95 18.71
C ALA A 181 9.51 45.41 19.15
N LEU A 182 8.54 46.29 18.89
CA LEU A 182 8.64 47.72 19.20
C LEU A 182 8.32 48.05 20.67
N PHE A 183 7.43 47.28 21.29
CA PHE A 183 6.91 47.51 22.64
C PHE A 183 6.83 46.20 23.44
N ASN A 184 7.98 45.65 23.78
CA ASN A 184 8.11 44.37 24.50
C ASN A 184 7.45 44.32 25.91
N HIS A 185 6.94 45.44 26.43
CA HIS A 185 6.52 45.57 27.84
C HIS A 185 5.01 45.56 28.09
N SER A 186 4.15 45.67 27.06
CA SER A 186 2.68 45.71 27.24
C SER A 186 1.96 44.77 26.30
N SER A 187 1.27 43.76 26.87
CA SER A 187 0.42 42.83 26.12
C SER A 187 -0.74 43.54 25.39
N ILE A 188 -1.18 44.69 25.91
CA ILE A 188 -2.26 45.49 25.33
C ILE A 188 -1.80 46.13 24.01
N MET A 189 -0.56 46.63 23.96
CA MET A 189 -0.03 47.26 22.75
C MET A 189 0.29 46.24 21.65
N ASN A 190 0.65 45.02 22.02
CA ASN A 190 0.85 43.92 21.07
C ASN A 190 -0.48 43.52 20.40
N ALA A 191 -1.55 43.43 21.19
CA ALA A 191 -2.90 43.18 20.65
C ALA A 191 -3.36 44.33 19.74
N ALA A 192 -3.12 45.58 20.12
CA ALA A 192 -3.40 46.75 19.30
C ALA A 192 -2.63 46.71 17.96
N GLY A 193 -1.38 46.26 17.98
CA GLY A 193 -0.57 46.04 16.79
C GLY A 193 -1.11 44.95 15.86
N GLY A 194 -1.62 43.86 16.42
CA GLY A 194 -2.33 42.83 15.66
C GLY A 194 -3.59 43.37 14.98
N ILE A 195 -4.37 44.21 15.68
CA ILE A 195 -5.55 44.87 15.11
C ILE A 195 -5.15 45.85 13.99
N LEU A 196 -4.11 46.66 14.18
CA LEU A 196 -3.60 47.53 13.13
C LEU A 196 -3.06 46.73 11.93
N GLY A 197 -2.42 45.59 12.20
CA GLY A 197 -1.98 44.61 11.20
C GLY A 197 -3.15 44.01 10.41
N LEU A 198 -4.30 43.78 11.04
CA LEU A 198 -5.52 43.38 10.36
C LEU A 198 -6.03 44.48 9.42
N VAL A 199 -6.07 45.74 9.86
CA VAL A 199 -6.49 46.86 9.00
C VAL A 199 -5.56 47.01 7.80
N CYS A 200 -4.24 46.91 8.01
CA CYS A 200 -3.26 46.95 6.93
C CYS A 200 -3.38 45.73 6.00
N GLY A 201 -3.58 44.53 6.56
CA GLY A 201 -3.82 43.30 5.81
C GLY A 201 -5.07 43.39 4.93
N MET A 202 -6.15 44.01 5.42
CA MET A 202 -7.38 44.24 4.65
C MET A 202 -7.16 45.20 3.47
N LEU A 203 -6.34 46.23 3.64
CA LEU A 203 -5.96 47.13 2.55
C LEU A 203 -5.11 46.41 1.50
N LEU A 204 -4.13 45.61 1.93
CA LEU A 204 -3.32 44.79 1.03
C LEU A 204 -4.15 43.75 0.28
N GLU A 205 -5.09 43.09 0.95
CA GLU A 205 -6.02 42.15 0.33
C GLU A 205 -6.85 42.84 -0.76
N THR A 206 -7.32 44.06 -0.49
CA THR A 206 -8.09 44.84 -1.47
C THR A 206 -7.25 45.18 -2.70
N VAL A 207 -5.99 45.59 -2.52
CA VAL A 207 -5.07 45.87 -3.64
C VAL A 207 -4.71 44.59 -4.40
N LEU A 208 -4.40 43.50 -3.71
CA LEU A 208 -4.09 42.20 -4.31
C LEU A 208 -5.31 41.64 -5.05
N PHE A 209 -6.51 41.83 -4.53
CA PHE A 209 -7.75 41.46 -5.18
C PHE A 209 -7.90 42.21 -6.51
N ILE A 210 -7.71 43.54 -6.50
CA ILE A 210 -7.76 44.38 -7.70
C ILE A 210 -6.71 43.92 -8.73
N LEU A 211 -5.46 43.70 -8.32
CA LEU A 211 -4.39 43.23 -9.20
C LEU A 211 -4.66 41.84 -9.76
N ARG A 212 -5.18 40.93 -8.94
CA ARG A 212 -5.49 39.55 -9.35
C ARG A 212 -6.69 39.49 -10.29
N THR A 213 -7.75 40.27 -10.02
CA THR A 213 -8.90 40.36 -10.93
C THR A 213 -8.52 41.03 -12.24
N SER A 214 -7.70 42.10 -12.19
CA SER A 214 -7.23 42.80 -13.37
C SER A 214 -6.36 41.90 -14.26
N ASN A 215 -5.45 41.11 -13.69
CA ASN A 215 -4.61 40.21 -14.47
C ASN A 215 -5.44 39.08 -15.11
N ARG A 216 -6.48 38.57 -14.42
CA ARG A 216 -7.42 37.59 -15.01
C ARG A 216 -8.19 38.18 -16.20
N GLU A 217 -8.64 39.43 -16.12
CA GLU A 217 -9.26 40.12 -17.24
C GLU A 217 -8.29 40.32 -18.42
N VAL A 218 -7.06 40.79 -18.16
CA VAL A 218 -6.05 41.00 -19.21
C VAL A 218 -5.67 39.69 -19.92
N VAL A 219 -5.53 38.59 -19.18
CA VAL A 219 -5.24 37.26 -19.77
C VAL A 219 -6.44 36.78 -20.59
N SER A 220 -7.67 36.95 -20.11
CA SER A 220 -8.88 36.60 -20.87
C SER A 220 -9.00 37.42 -22.16
N SER A 221 -8.80 38.73 -22.10
CA SER A 221 -8.84 39.63 -23.27
C SER A 221 -7.72 39.34 -24.26
N ARG A 222 -6.50 39.01 -23.81
CA ARG A 222 -5.40 38.60 -24.71
C ARG A 222 -5.70 37.30 -25.43
N THR A 223 -6.34 36.35 -24.75
CA THR A 223 -6.69 35.04 -25.32
C THR A 223 -7.80 35.21 -26.36
N ALA A 224 -8.82 36.04 -26.06
CA ALA A 224 -9.88 36.39 -27.01
C ALA A 224 -9.37 37.17 -28.23
N ALA A 225 -8.43 38.12 -28.02
CA ALA A 225 -7.83 38.89 -29.11
C ALA A 225 -6.95 38.05 -30.04
N LYS A 226 -6.22 37.06 -29.51
CA LYS A 226 -5.45 36.11 -30.33
C LYS A 226 -6.35 35.17 -31.13
N LEU A 227 -7.49 34.75 -30.57
CA LEU A 227 -8.45 33.90 -31.28
C LEU A 227 -9.06 34.63 -32.50
N LYS A 228 -9.36 35.93 -32.36
CA LYS A 228 -9.94 36.75 -33.44
C LYS A 228 -8.96 37.10 -34.58
N LYS A 229 -7.64 36.97 -34.38
CA LYS A 229 -6.63 37.28 -35.41
C LYS A 229 -6.29 36.08 -36.31
N ASN A 230 -6.69 34.87 -35.90
CA ASN A 230 -6.43 33.62 -36.63
C ASN A 230 -7.68 33.08 -37.36
N GLN A 231 -8.70 33.92 -37.54
CA GLN A 231 -9.91 33.65 -38.30
C GLN A 231 -10.01 34.69 -39.42
#